data_AF-A0AAJ5QTJ3-F1
#
_entry.id   AF-A0AAJ5QTJ3-F1
#
_cell.length_a   1.000
_cell.length_b   1.000
_cell.length_c   1.000
_cell.angle_alpha   90.00
_cell.angle_beta   90.00
_cell.angle_gamma   90.00
#
_symmetry.space_group_name_H-M   'P 1'
#
loop_
_entity.id
_entity.type
_entity.pdbx_description
1 polymer ?
#
loop_
_entity_poly.entity_id
_entity_poly.type
_entity_poly.pdbx_seq_one_letter_code
_entity_poly.pdbx_strand_id
1 'polypeptide(L)'
;MKIRVALLVLSCSLTALSGCTASKPSPERHAYYFVAHRSDFVGGNFAVNRQENYRLNLPTFSEIYNRGKQDRRAGVSESDARRNADAIKQQALKGTRSQHTFTGNASDTWNNDMEKKDALLFGNELSATYLDGYLGVK
;
A
#
# COMPACT_ATOMS: atom_id res chain seq x y z
N MET A 1 -9.09 -23.87 -66.81
CA MET A 1 -10.24 -23.84 -65.87
C MET A 1 -10.17 -25.04 -64.92
N LYS A 2 -10.56 -24.81 -63.65
CA LYS A 2 -10.85 -25.77 -62.55
C LYS A 2 -9.75 -26.05 -61.50
N ILE A 3 -9.59 -25.03 -60.65
CA ILE A 3 -9.47 -25.02 -59.17
C ILE A 3 -9.51 -26.39 -58.45
N ARG A 4 -8.53 -26.62 -57.55
CA ARG A 4 -8.78 -27.23 -56.23
C ARG A 4 -7.98 -26.49 -55.15
N VAL A 5 -8.68 -25.64 -54.42
CA VAL A 5 -8.25 -25.05 -53.14
C VAL A 5 -8.23 -26.18 -52.11
N ALA A 6 -7.11 -26.41 -51.44
CA ALA A 6 -7.04 -27.22 -50.24
C ALA A 6 -6.31 -26.40 -49.17
N LEU A 7 -7.06 -26.04 -48.12
CA LEU A 7 -6.59 -25.38 -46.92
C LEU A 7 -5.52 -26.23 -46.22
N LEU A 8 -4.43 -25.59 -45.80
CA LEU A 8 -3.62 -26.04 -44.68
C LEU A 8 -3.42 -24.85 -43.75
N VAL A 9 -4.30 -24.79 -42.75
CA VAL A 9 -4.20 -23.94 -41.58
C VAL A 9 -2.95 -24.40 -40.81
N LEU A 10 -1.85 -23.65 -40.92
CA LEU A 10 -0.67 -23.85 -40.09
C LEU A 10 -0.53 -22.67 -39.13
N SER A 11 -1.20 -22.86 -37.99
CA SER A 11 -0.74 -22.51 -36.65
C SER A 11 0.48 -21.60 -36.54
N CYS A 12 0.25 -20.35 -36.12
CA CYS A 12 1.18 -19.66 -35.25
C CYS A 12 0.38 -18.91 -34.19
N SER A 13 -0.29 -19.69 -33.33
CA SER A 13 -0.76 -19.21 -32.04
C SER A 13 0.48 -18.89 -31.21
N LEU A 14 1.02 -17.68 -31.38
CA LEU A 14 1.98 -17.12 -30.44
C LEU A 14 1.23 -16.95 -29.13
N THR A 15 1.33 -17.98 -28.30
CA THR A 15 1.07 -17.97 -26.88
C THR A 15 2.01 -16.94 -26.25
N ALA A 16 1.62 -15.67 -26.30
CA ALA A 16 2.09 -14.71 -25.33
C ALA A 16 1.53 -15.16 -23.98
N LEU A 17 2.28 -16.02 -23.29
CA LEU A 17 2.23 -16.08 -21.83
C LEU A 17 2.74 -14.72 -21.32
N SER A 18 1.92 -13.67 -21.47
CA SER A 18 1.81 -12.68 -20.42
C SER A 18 1.13 -13.41 -19.26
N GLY A 19 1.92 -14.24 -18.56
CA GLY A 19 1.66 -14.53 -17.17
C GLY A 19 1.69 -13.20 -16.46
N CYS A 20 0.56 -12.49 -16.49
CA CYS A 20 0.27 -11.41 -15.60
C CYS A 20 0.32 -12.05 -14.21
N THR A 21 1.50 -12.05 -13.60
CA THR A 21 1.54 -11.85 -12.17
C THR A 21 0.90 -10.47 -12.01
N ALA A 22 -0.43 -10.43 -11.90
CA ALA A 22 -1.13 -9.24 -11.48
C ALA A 22 -0.72 -9.05 -10.02
N SER A 23 0.52 -8.59 -9.84
CA SER A 23 1.00 -8.02 -8.61
C SER A 23 -0.06 -7.02 -8.22
N LYS A 24 -0.57 -7.15 -6.99
CA LYS A 24 -1.40 -6.12 -6.41
C LYS A 24 -0.72 -4.78 -6.65
N PRO A 25 -1.47 -3.72 -7.00
CA PRO A 25 -0.86 -2.42 -7.10
C PRO A 25 -0.21 -2.03 -5.77
N SER A 26 0.78 -1.16 -5.80
CA SER A 26 1.64 -0.81 -4.67
C SER A 26 0.85 -0.49 -3.39
N PRO A 27 -0.20 0.36 -3.43
CA PRO A 27 -1.03 0.61 -2.25
C PRO A 27 -1.64 -0.66 -1.65
N GLU A 28 -2.23 -1.52 -2.48
CA GLU A 28 -2.84 -2.78 -2.09
C GLU A 28 -1.81 -3.78 -1.57
N ARG A 29 -0.62 -3.82 -2.18
CA ARG A 29 0.49 -4.68 -1.76
C ARG A 29 0.99 -4.30 -0.37
N HIS A 30 1.29 -3.03 -0.14
CA HIS A 30 1.81 -2.54 1.14
C HIS A 30 0.75 -2.55 2.25
N ALA A 31 -0.50 -2.18 1.95
CA ALA A 31 -1.60 -2.29 2.90
C ALA A 31 -1.84 -3.73 3.33
N TYR A 32 -1.84 -4.67 2.37
CA TYR A 32 -1.98 -6.10 2.67
C TYR A 32 -0.80 -6.62 3.50
N TYR A 33 0.44 -6.23 3.16
CA TYR A 33 1.63 -6.67 3.87
C TYR A 33 1.59 -6.23 5.34
N PHE A 34 1.28 -4.95 5.60
CA PHE A 34 1.12 -4.44 6.96
C PHE A 34 0.08 -5.25 7.76
N VAL A 35 -1.12 -5.43 7.20
CA VAL A 35 -2.23 -6.16 7.85
C VAL A 35 -1.87 -7.63 8.13
N ALA A 36 -1.09 -8.26 7.25
CA ALA A 36 -0.72 -9.66 7.37
C ALA A 36 0.36 -9.92 8.43
N HIS A 37 1.21 -8.93 8.72
CA HIS A 37 2.42 -9.08 9.54
C HIS A 37 2.41 -8.28 10.85
N ARG A 38 1.41 -7.43 11.07
CA ARG A 38 1.18 -6.79 12.37
C ARG A 38 0.79 -7.81 13.45
N SER A 39 1.03 -7.48 14.71
CA SER A 39 0.46 -8.22 15.84
C SER A 39 -1.06 -8.15 15.85
N ASP A 40 -1.69 -9.08 16.59
CA ASP A 40 -3.12 -9.04 16.93
C ASP A 40 -3.49 -7.90 17.90
N PHE A 41 -2.69 -6.82 17.96
CA PHE A 41 -2.97 -5.63 18.76
C PHE A 41 -4.31 -5.00 18.35
N VAL A 42 -5.10 -4.53 19.32
CA VAL A 42 -6.41 -3.89 19.11
C VAL A 42 -6.35 -2.46 19.64
N GLY A 43 -6.48 -1.48 18.75
CA GLY A 43 -6.50 -0.05 19.08
C GLY A 43 -6.59 0.86 17.85
N GLY A 44 -7.14 2.09 17.95
CA GLY A 44 -7.28 3.01 16.80
C GLY A 44 -8.14 2.48 15.63
N ASN A 45 -7.82 2.83 14.37
CA ASN A 45 -8.43 2.24 13.16
C ASN A 45 -8.09 0.74 12.98
N PHE A 46 -7.47 0.10 13.97
CA PHE A 46 -7.00 -1.27 13.85
C PHE A 46 -8.05 -2.30 14.30
N ALA A 47 -8.87 -2.75 13.35
CA ALA A 47 -9.81 -3.86 13.56
C ALA A 47 -9.11 -5.21 13.80
N VAL A 48 -9.76 -6.08 14.59
CA VAL A 48 -9.37 -7.50 14.80
C VAL A 48 -9.45 -8.27 13.48
N ASN A 49 -10.45 -7.97 12.66
CA ASN A 49 -10.60 -8.58 11.35
C ASN A 49 -9.57 -7.99 10.36
N ARG A 50 -8.70 -8.83 9.81
CA ARG A 50 -7.66 -8.44 8.84
C ARG A 50 -8.25 -7.79 7.58
N GLN A 51 -9.33 -8.32 7.03
CA GLN A 51 -9.96 -7.76 5.84
C GLN A 51 -10.54 -6.37 6.09
N GLU A 52 -11.19 -6.18 7.24
CA GLU A 52 -11.68 -4.85 7.62
C GLU A 52 -10.52 -3.89 7.89
N ASN A 53 -9.45 -4.36 8.52
CA ASN A 53 -8.25 -3.57 8.73
C ASN A 53 -7.59 -3.11 7.42
N TYR A 54 -7.51 -4.01 6.44
CA TYR A 54 -7.05 -3.70 5.10
C TYR A 54 -7.92 -2.63 4.45
N ARG A 55 -9.25 -2.78 4.52
CA ARG A 55 -10.21 -1.80 3.98
C ARG A 55 -10.05 -0.42 4.61
N LEU A 56 -9.78 -0.35 5.92
CA LEU A 56 -9.58 0.90 6.65
C LEU A 56 -8.25 1.58 6.35
N ASN A 57 -7.18 0.82 6.08
CA ASN A 57 -5.84 1.38 5.84
C ASN A 57 -5.55 1.66 4.36
N LEU A 58 -6.17 0.94 3.42
CA LEU A 58 -5.93 1.09 1.99
C LEU A 58 -6.07 2.55 1.47
N PRO A 59 -7.03 3.37 1.93
CA PRO A 59 -7.12 4.77 1.53
C PRO A 59 -5.85 5.57 1.89
N THR A 60 -5.28 5.36 3.08
CA THR A 60 -4.03 6.03 3.50
C THR A 60 -2.86 5.63 2.63
N PHE A 61 -2.71 4.34 2.32
CA PHE A 61 -1.67 3.86 1.40
C PHE A 61 -1.85 4.45 -0.01
N SER A 62 -3.10 4.54 -0.48
CA SER A 62 -3.42 5.12 -1.79
C SER A 62 -3.10 6.62 -1.86
N GLU A 63 -3.38 7.37 -0.80
CA GLU A 63 -3.05 8.79 -0.70
C GLU A 63 -1.52 9.01 -0.72
N ILE A 64 -0.78 8.21 0.05
CA ILE A 64 0.68 8.31 0.13
C ILE A 64 1.35 7.96 -1.22
N TYR A 65 0.85 6.95 -1.93
CA TYR A 65 1.28 6.64 -3.29
C TYR A 65 1.01 7.80 -4.26
N ASN A 66 -0.20 8.39 -4.18
CA ASN A 66 -0.56 9.54 -5.00
C ASN A 66 0.30 10.77 -4.70
N ARG A 67 0.67 10.99 -3.43
CA ARG A 67 1.60 12.04 -3.03
C ARG A 67 2.98 11.84 -3.67
N GLY A 68 3.51 10.62 -3.66
CA GLY A 68 4.77 10.29 -4.36
C GLY A 68 4.70 10.63 -5.86
N LYS A 69 3.60 10.24 -6.52
CA LYS A 69 3.37 10.62 -7.94
C LYS A 69 3.31 12.13 -8.16
N GLN A 70 2.69 12.87 -7.22
CA GLN A 70 2.59 14.33 -7.30
C GLN A 70 3.97 14.98 -7.15
N ASP A 71 4.77 14.55 -6.16
CA ASP A 71 6.13 15.08 -5.95
C ASP A 71 7.03 14.83 -7.16
N ARG A 72 6.91 13.66 -7.81
CA ARG A 72 7.61 13.38 -9.07
C ARG A 72 7.20 14.37 -10.17
N ARG A 73 5.90 14.64 -10.32
CA ARG A 73 5.36 15.60 -11.31
C ARG A 73 5.77 17.03 -11.01
N ALA A 74 5.94 17.37 -9.74
CA ALA A 74 6.39 18.68 -9.28
C ALA A 74 7.91 18.89 -9.41
N GLY A 75 8.67 17.87 -9.85
CA GLY A 75 10.12 17.97 -10.04
C GLY A 75 10.92 17.88 -8.73
N VAL A 76 10.34 17.35 -7.65
CA VAL A 76 11.06 17.07 -6.41
C VAL A 76 12.22 16.13 -6.72
N SER A 77 13.42 16.42 -6.22
CA SER A 77 14.60 15.58 -6.45
C SER A 77 14.44 14.21 -5.78
N GLU A 78 15.11 13.17 -6.30
CA GLU A 78 15.02 11.84 -5.67
C GLU A 78 15.57 11.84 -4.23
N SER A 79 16.61 12.64 -3.97
CA SER A 79 17.15 12.84 -2.62
C SER A 79 16.10 13.44 -1.69
N ASP A 80 15.35 14.44 -2.17
CA ASP A 80 14.30 15.10 -1.40
C ASP A 80 13.11 14.17 -1.18
N ALA A 81 12.75 13.36 -2.18
CA ALA A 81 11.74 12.32 -2.06
C ALA A 81 12.14 11.27 -1.00
N ARG A 82 13.41 10.84 -0.96
CA ARG A 82 13.91 9.93 0.09
C ARG A 82 13.82 10.57 1.48
N ARG A 83 14.14 11.86 1.62
CA ARG A 83 13.94 12.59 2.89
C ARG A 83 12.46 12.68 3.28
N ASN A 84 11.56 12.88 2.31
CA ASN A 84 10.11 12.86 2.54
C ASN A 84 9.63 11.48 2.99
N ALA A 85 10.14 10.41 2.37
CA ALA A 85 9.84 9.02 2.74
C ALA A 85 10.30 8.71 4.18
N ASP A 86 11.48 9.20 4.57
CA ASP A 86 11.97 9.08 5.95
C ASP A 86 11.08 9.85 6.92
N ALA A 87 10.66 11.07 6.56
CA ALA A 87 9.75 11.87 7.37
C ALA A 87 8.39 11.19 7.58
N ILE A 88 7.84 10.54 6.55
CA ILE A 88 6.59 9.74 6.63
C ILE A 88 6.75 8.61 7.64
N LYS A 89 7.87 7.88 7.59
CA LYS A 89 8.18 6.81 8.56
C LYS A 89 8.27 7.36 9.98
N GLN A 90 8.97 8.48 10.19
CA GLN A 90 9.10 9.09 11.52
C GLN A 90 7.76 9.63 12.04
N GLN A 91 6.91 10.16 11.16
CA GLN A 91 5.58 10.63 11.51
C GLN A 91 4.67 9.47 11.95
N ALA A 92 4.71 8.33 11.26
CA ALA A 92 3.97 7.14 11.66
C ALA A 92 4.36 6.69 13.07
N LEU A 93 5.66 6.68 13.39
CA LEU A 93 6.20 6.34 14.71
C LEU A 93 5.78 7.30 15.83
N LYS A 94 5.56 8.59 15.51
CA LYS A 94 5.10 9.61 16.47
C LYS A 94 3.58 9.66 16.60
N GLY A 95 2.87 9.45 15.49
CA GLY A 95 1.44 9.67 15.33
C GLY A 95 0.57 8.44 15.62
N THR A 96 1.14 7.26 15.89
CA THR A 96 0.34 6.13 16.39
C THR A 96 -0.03 6.21 17.88
N ARG A 97 0.30 7.34 18.52
CA ARG A 97 -0.32 7.82 19.76
C ARG A 97 -1.61 8.57 19.44
N SER A 98 -2.62 7.89 18.92
CA SER A 98 -3.92 8.53 18.68
C SER A 98 -4.74 8.50 19.98
N GLN A 99 -4.88 9.64 20.64
CA GLN A 99 -6.03 9.89 21.51
C GLN A 99 -7.27 10.03 20.63
N HIS A 100 -8.09 8.98 20.57
CA HIS A 100 -9.46 9.11 20.12
C HIS A 100 -10.39 8.57 21.19
N THR A 101 -11.14 9.48 21.81
CA THR A 101 -12.31 9.22 22.63
C THR A 101 -13.37 8.57 21.75
N PHE A 102 -13.54 7.26 21.90
CA PHE A 102 -14.72 6.57 21.40
C PHE A 102 -15.80 6.70 22.47
N THR A 103 -16.92 7.33 22.11
CA THR A 103 -18.20 7.32 22.84
C THR A 103 -18.19 7.82 24.30
N GLY A 104 -18.65 9.06 24.50
CA GLY A 104 -19.52 9.42 25.64
C GLY A 104 -18.99 9.41 27.09
N ASN A 105 -17.75 8.99 27.36
CA ASN A 105 -17.18 9.08 28.71
C ASN A 105 -15.72 9.56 28.66
N ALA A 106 -15.47 10.75 29.20
CA ALA A 106 -14.16 11.39 29.24
C ALA A 106 -13.19 10.78 30.27
N SER A 107 -13.64 9.79 31.06
CA SER A 107 -12.89 9.16 32.14
C SER A 107 -12.19 7.85 31.74
N ASP A 108 -12.56 7.22 30.62
CA ASP A 108 -11.96 5.97 30.17
C ASP A 108 -10.80 6.24 29.20
N THR A 109 -9.68 6.70 29.74
CA THR A 109 -8.45 6.91 28.97
C THR A 109 -7.65 5.60 28.92
N TRP A 110 -7.90 4.76 27.91
CA TRP A 110 -7.02 3.64 27.58
C TRP A 110 -5.93 4.12 26.61
N ASN A 111 -4.66 3.91 26.97
CA ASN A 111 -3.53 4.32 26.13
C ASN A 111 -3.40 3.34 24.96
N ASN A 112 -4.09 3.65 23.87
CA ASN A 112 -4.30 2.83 22.66
C ASN A 112 -3.13 2.93 21.67
N ASP A 113 -1.90 2.96 22.18
CA ASP A 113 -0.70 3.10 21.36
C ASP A 113 -0.46 1.79 20.60
N MET A 114 -0.44 1.84 19.26
CA MET A 114 0.01 0.70 18.46
C MET A 114 1.37 0.22 18.95
N GLU A 115 1.54 -1.10 19.08
CA GLU A 115 2.82 -1.66 19.50
C GLU A 115 3.96 -1.09 18.65
N LYS A 116 5.09 -0.75 19.28
CA LYS A 116 6.22 -0.08 18.60
C LYS A 116 6.67 -0.80 17.32
N LYS A 117 6.60 -2.14 17.30
CA LYS A 117 6.92 -2.94 16.11
C LYS A 117 5.90 -2.76 14.98
N ASP A 118 4.63 -2.64 15.30
CA ASP A 118 3.55 -2.43 14.32
C ASP A 118 3.60 -0.98 13.82
N ALA A 119 3.92 -0.01 14.68
CA ALA A 119 4.22 1.38 14.30
C ALA A 119 5.40 1.49 13.34
N LEU A 120 6.46 0.73 13.61
CA LEU A 120 7.61 0.66 12.72
C LEU A 120 7.24 0.01 11.37
N LEU A 121 6.49 -1.09 11.39
CA LEU A 121 6.02 -1.77 10.18
C LEU A 121 5.15 -0.82 9.35
N PHE A 122 4.14 -0.19 9.96
CA PHE A 122 3.26 0.75 9.27
C PHE A 122 4.04 1.91 8.65
N GLY A 123 4.96 2.52 9.40
CA GLY A 123 5.81 3.60 8.89
C GLY A 123 6.72 3.17 7.73
N ASN A 124 7.28 1.96 7.79
CA ASN A 124 8.09 1.40 6.70
C ASN A 124 7.24 1.19 5.43
N GLU A 125 6.06 0.59 5.57
CA GLU A 125 5.20 0.31 4.42
C GLU A 125 4.67 1.61 3.78
N LEU A 126 4.31 2.63 4.57
CA LEU A 126 3.92 3.95 4.05
C LEU A 126 5.08 4.63 3.31
N SER A 127 6.28 4.60 3.91
CA SER A 127 7.49 5.16 3.31
C SER A 127 7.82 4.50 1.96
N ALA A 128 7.75 3.18 1.88
CA ALA A 128 7.94 2.42 0.65
C ALA A 128 6.85 2.75 -0.38
N THR A 129 5.59 2.82 0.03
CA THR A 129 4.45 3.16 -0.86
C THR A 129 4.61 4.55 -1.48
N TYR A 130 5.11 5.52 -0.71
CA TYR A 130 5.43 6.85 -1.23
C TYR A 130 6.50 6.78 -2.33
N LEU A 131 7.59 6.05 -2.07
CA LEU A 131 8.69 5.91 -3.02
C LEU A 131 8.26 5.14 -4.27
N ASP A 132 7.40 4.12 -4.13
CA ASP A 132 6.80 3.42 -5.25
C ASP A 132 6.01 4.40 -6.14
N GLY A 133 5.20 5.27 -5.54
CA GLY A 133 4.49 6.33 -6.25
C GLY A 133 5.41 7.31 -6.97
N TYR A 134 6.48 7.73 -6.30
CA TYR A 134 7.48 8.63 -6.85
C TYR A 134 8.26 7.98 -8.01
N LEU A 135 8.71 6.74 -7.84
CA LEU A 135 9.49 5.99 -8.82
C LEU A 135 8.63 5.37 -9.94
N GLY A 136 7.31 5.31 -9.75
CA GLY A 136 6.36 4.75 -10.72
C GLY A 136 6.28 3.23 -10.68
N VAL A 137 6.60 2.63 -9.53
CA VAL A 137 6.45 1.20 -9.26
C VAL A 137 4.97 0.90 -9.11
N LYS A 138 4.49 -0.09 -9.88
CA LYS A 138 3.07 -0.45 -9.89
C LYS A 138 2.67 -1.30 -8.70
#